data_AF-A0A1Q5E840-F1
#
_entry.id   AF-A0A1Q5E840-F1
#
_cell.length_a   1.000
_cell.length_b   1.000
_cell.length_c   1.000
_cell.angle_alpha   90.00
_cell.angle_beta   90.00
_cell.angle_gamma   90.00
#
_symmetry.space_group_name_H-M   'P 1'
#
loop_
_entity.id
_entity.type
_entity.pdbx_description
1 polymer ?
#
loop_
_entity_poly.entity_id
_entity_poly.type
_entity_poly.pdbx_seq_one_letter_code
_entity_poly.pdbx_strand_id
1 'polypeptide(L)'
;MKILLSGTASDSHTWNLVYLGLFLEERGHDIVALGPCVSPRLLTAACRRHAPDAVVLSSVNGHGYRDALAAVRALRAEPGLAALPVAVGGKLGTAGHSREDEAARLRAAGCDTVLGDGAADLDALCAFLAAPARVGA
;
A
#
# COMPACT_ATOMS: atom_id res chain seq x y z
N MET A 1 2.51 10.34 -11.42
CA MET A 1 2.84 10.30 -9.97
C MET A 1 3.95 9.30 -9.78
N LYS A 2 4.84 9.57 -8.83
CA LYS A 2 5.82 8.59 -8.34
C LYS A 2 5.17 7.74 -7.26
N ILE A 3 5.08 6.44 -7.48
CA ILE A 3 4.46 5.50 -6.55
C ILE A 3 5.54 4.56 -6.02
N LEU A 4 5.58 4.41 -4.71
CA LEU A 4 6.37 3.36 -4.09
C LEU A 4 5.50 2.10 -3.94
N LEU A 5 5.89 1.03 -4.61
CA LEU A 5 5.20 -0.26 -4.60
C LEU A 5 5.99 -1.28 -3.79
N SER A 6 5.32 -1.97 -2.86
CA SER A 6 6.00 -2.89 -1.95
C SER A 6 5.11 -4.05 -1.53
N GLY A 7 5.72 -5.21 -1.32
CA GLY A 7 5.14 -6.28 -0.52
C GLY A 7 5.15 -5.94 0.97
N THR A 8 4.46 -6.75 1.78
CA THR A 8 4.46 -6.64 3.24
C THR A 8 5.54 -7.52 3.87
N ALA A 9 5.85 -7.30 5.16
CA ALA A 9 7.06 -7.80 5.81
C ALA A 9 7.23 -9.33 5.80
N SER A 10 6.14 -10.10 5.91
CA SER A 10 6.17 -11.57 5.88
C SER A 10 5.78 -12.18 4.55
N ASP A 11 5.57 -11.36 3.51
CA ASP A 11 5.02 -11.82 2.24
C ASP A 11 6.10 -11.93 1.16
N SER A 12 6.41 -13.17 0.77
CA SER A 12 7.41 -13.51 -0.24
C SER A 12 6.87 -13.55 -1.67
N HIS A 13 5.57 -13.32 -1.88
CA HIS A 13 4.98 -13.36 -3.21
C HIS A 13 5.44 -12.15 -4.03
N THR A 14 5.80 -12.41 -5.29
CA THR A 14 6.37 -11.41 -6.19
C THR A 14 5.46 -11.11 -7.38
N TRP A 15 4.61 -12.04 -7.81
CA TRP A 15 3.86 -11.86 -9.06
C TRP A 15 2.77 -10.78 -8.93
N ASN A 16 2.10 -10.68 -7.79
CA ASN A 16 1.22 -9.54 -7.51
C ASN A 16 1.95 -8.18 -7.64
N LEU A 17 3.23 -8.12 -7.23
CA LEU A 17 4.03 -6.89 -7.32
C LEU A 17 4.46 -6.57 -8.74
N VAL A 18 4.95 -7.55 -9.50
CA VAL A 18 5.34 -7.30 -10.90
C VAL A 18 4.10 -6.95 -11.74
N TYR A 19 2.96 -7.62 -11.53
CA TYR A 19 1.71 -7.28 -12.18
C TYR A 19 1.26 -5.84 -11.87
N LEU A 20 1.21 -5.47 -10.59
CA LEU A 20 0.84 -4.10 -10.19
C LEU A 20 1.82 -3.05 -10.72
N GLY A 21 3.12 -3.37 -10.76
CA GLY A 21 4.12 -2.50 -11.36
C GLY A 21 3.79 -2.19 -12.81
N LEU A 22 3.66 -3.22 -13.65
CA LEU A 22 3.30 -3.08 -15.06
C LEU A 22 1.97 -2.35 -15.25
N PHE A 23 0.94 -2.72 -14.48
CA PHE A 23 -0.39 -2.11 -14.55
C PHE A 23 -0.36 -0.60 -14.29
N LEU A 24 0.44 -0.15 -13.31
CA LEU A 24 0.57 1.27 -12.96
C LEU A 24 1.50 2.02 -13.93
N GLU A 25 2.57 1.38 -14.40
CA GLU A 25 3.48 1.94 -15.42
C GLU A 25 2.75 2.19 -16.75
N GLU A 26 1.90 1.26 -17.19
CA GLU A 26 1.04 1.41 -18.39
C GLU A 26 0.08 2.61 -18.29
N ARG A 27 -0.21 3.06 -17.06
CA ARG A 27 -1.05 4.24 -16.77
C ARG A 27 -0.24 5.53 -16.58
N GLY A 28 1.07 5.49 -16.86
CA GLY A 28 1.95 6.66 -16.83
C GLY A 28 2.45 7.03 -15.43
N HIS A 29 2.43 6.11 -14.47
CA HIS A 29 3.05 6.31 -13.16
C HIS A 29 4.54 5.90 -13.18
N ASP A 30 5.35 6.59 -12.37
CA ASP A 30 6.76 6.26 -12.14
C ASP A 30 6.85 5.33 -10.91
N ILE A 31 7.30 4.10 -11.08
CA ILE A 31 7.23 3.06 -10.03
C ILE A 31 8.60 2.82 -9.39
N VAL A 32 8.65 3.03 -8.07
CA VAL A 32 9.74 2.56 -7.21
C VAL A 32 9.31 1.26 -6.55
N ALA A 33 9.66 0.13 -7.16
CA ALA A 33 9.34 -1.19 -6.62
C ALA A 33 10.40 -1.67 -5.62
N LEU A 34 10.01 -1.90 -4.36
CA LEU A 34 10.90 -2.44 -3.31
C LEU A 34 10.95 -3.98 -3.30
N GLY A 35 9.97 -4.63 -3.94
CA GLY A 35 9.84 -6.09 -3.93
C GLY A 35 9.13 -6.64 -2.69
N PRO A 36 9.24 -7.95 -2.43
CA PRO A 36 8.57 -8.64 -1.33
C PRO A 36 9.31 -8.47 0.00
N CYS A 37 8.72 -8.95 1.10
CA CYS A 37 9.34 -9.04 2.42
C CYS A 37 9.89 -7.71 2.97
N VAL A 38 9.21 -6.59 2.69
CA VAL A 38 9.70 -5.27 3.06
C VAL A 38 9.31 -4.92 4.50
N SER A 39 10.32 -4.68 5.33
CA SER A 39 10.11 -4.24 6.72
C SER A 39 9.60 -2.79 6.78
N PRO A 40 8.86 -2.41 7.85
CA PRO A 40 8.44 -1.02 8.05
C PRO A 40 9.61 -0.02 8.05
N ARG A 41 10.77 -0.42 8.58
CA ARG A 41 11.99 0.42 8.59
C ARG A 41 12.56 0.65 7.17
N LEU A 42 12.55 -0.38 6.32
CA LEU A 42 12.98 -0.24 4.94
C LEU A 42 11.99 0.63 4.16
N LEU A 43 10.69 0.42 4.38
CA LEU A 43 9.64 1.20 3.75
C LEU A 43 9.77 2.70 4.06
N THR A 44 9.90 3.08 5.34
CA THR A 44 10.04 4.50 5.74
C THR A 44 11.32 5.13 5.20
N ALA A 45 12.45 4.39 5.22
CA ALA A 45 13.71 4.85 4.66
C ALA A 45 13.61 5.09 3.14
N ALA A 46 12.93 4.21 2.41
CA ALA A 46 12.72 4.35 0.99
C ALA A 46 11.77 5.52 0.67
N CYS A 47 10.67 5.70 1.43
CA CYS A 47 9.77 6.84 1.25
C CYS A 47 10.51 8.17 1.43
N ARG A 48 11.36 8.29 2.45
CA ARG A 48 12.22 9.47 2.64
C ARG A 48 13.20 9.69 1.48
N ARG A 49 13.81 8.62 0.97
CA ARG A 49 14.79 8.69 -0.11
C ARG A 49 14.17 9.11 -1.44
N HIS A 50 13.00 8.57 -1.74
CA HIS A 50 12.39 8.68 -3.07
C HIS A 50 11.33 9.77 -3.16
N ALA A 51 10.82 10.25 -2.02
CA ALA A 51 9.72 11.21 -1.90
C ALA A 51 8.56 10.85 -2.84
N PRO A 52 7.96 9.65 -2.69
CA PRO A 52 6.84 9.26 -3.55
C PRO A 52 5.60 10.10 -3.25
N ASP A 53 4.71 10.20 -4.23
CA ASP A 53 3.41 10.84 -4.08
C ASP A 53 2.39 9.91 -3.38
N ALA A 54 2.61 8.59 -3.44
CA ALA A 54 1.78 7.58 -2.80
C ALA A 54 2.55 6.27 -2.53
N VAL A 55 2.06 5.48 -1.58
CA VAL A 55 2.52 4.12 -1.30
C VAL A 55 1.42 3.11 -1.60
N VAL A 56 1.76 2.05 -2.31
CA VAL A 56 0.89 0.89 -2.55
C VAL A 56 1.52 -0.33 -1.91
N LEU A 57 0.84 -0.90 -0.91
CA LEU A 57 1.22 -2.13 -0.25
C LEU A 57 0.37 -3.28 -0.78
N SER A 58 1.02 -4.32 -1.31
CA SER A 58 0.33 -5.52 -1.76
C SER A 58 0.67 -6.70 -0.86
N SER A 59 -0.34 -7.47 -0.46
CA SER A 59 -0.14 -8.72 0.26
C SER A 59 -1.15 -9.78 -0.17
N VAL A 60 -0.68 -11.01 -0.33
CA VAL A 60 -1.50 -12.17 -0.73
C VAL A 60 -1.25 -13.40 0.16
N ASN A 61 -0.37 -13.32 1.16
CA ASN A 61 -0.08 -14.43 2.08
C ASN A 61 -1.10 -14.61 3.22
N GLY A 62 -2.13 -13.75 3.31
CA GLY A 62 -3.14 -13.79 4.36
C GLY A 62 -2.75 -13.16 5.70
N HIS A 63 -1.58 -12.52 5.79
CA HIS A 63 -1.14 -11.72 6.95
C HIS A 63 -1.14 -10.21 6.66
N GLY A 64 -1.71 -9.80 5.53
CA GLY A 64 -1.70 -8.42 5.04
C GLY A 64 -2.23 -7.41 6.05
N TYR A 65 -3.33 -7.70 6.77
CA TYR A 65 -3.86 -6.78 7.79
C TYR A 65 -2.83 -6.46 8.88
N ARG A 66 -2.18 -7.50 9.44
CA ARG A 66 -1.17 -7.35 10.50
C ARG A 66 0.05 -6.59 10.01
N ASP A 67 0.60 -7.01 8.88
CA ASP A 67 1.87 -6.45 8.40
C ASP A 67 1.70 -5.05 7.83
N ALA A 68 0.60 -4.79 7.11
CA ALA A 68 0.28 -3.45 6.64
C ALA A 68 -0.01 -2.50 7.81
N LEU A 69 -0.62 -2.96 8.90
CA LEU A 69 -0.86 -2.12 10.08
C LEU A 69 0.46 -1.67 10.70
N ALA A 70 1.46 -2.54 10.78
CA ALA A 70 2.80 -2.18 11.24
C ALA A 70 3.48 -1.19 10.29
N ALA A 71 3.36 -1.41 8.97
CA ALA A 71 3.90 -0.52 7.95
C ALA A 71 3.29 0.89 7.98
N VAL A 72 1.96 0.99 8.00
CA VAL A 72 1.21 2.25 8.06
C VAL A 72 1.56 3.03 9.32
N ARG A 73 1.58 2.37 10.48
CA ARG A 73 1.96 3.03 11.74
C ARG A 73 3.38 3.59 11.70
N ALA A 74 4.32 2.88 11.08
CA ALA A 74 5.69 3.37 10.93
C ALA A 74 5.75 4.60 10.00
N LEU A 75 4.96 4.63 8.92
CA LEU A 75 4.85 5.83 8.07
C LEU A 75 4.24 7.01 8.84
N ARG A 76 3.18 6.78 9.61
CA ARG A 76 2.50 7.84 10.38
C ARG A 76 3.31 8.36 11.58
N ALA A 77 4.24 7.56 12.10
CA ALA A 77 5.15 8.00 13.16
C ALA A 77 6.23 8.98 12.67
N GLU A 78 6.47 9.05 11.37
CA GLU A 78 7.45 9.96 10.76
C GLU A 78 6.76 11.26 10.32
N PRO A 79 7.06 12.43 10.91
CA PRO A 79 6.35 13.67 10.63
C PRO A 79 6.32 14.05 9.13
N GLY A 80 7.42 13.80 8.41
CA GLY A 80 7.51 14.07 6.98
C GLY A 80 6.74 13.09 6.07
N LEU A 81 6.23 11.98 6.63
CA LEU A 81 5.46 10.97 5.90
C LEU A 81 4.02 10.82 6.44
N ALA A 82 3.66 11.57 7.48
CA ALA A 82 2.38 11.44 8.17
C ALA A 82 1.18 11.66 7.24
N ALA A 83 1.31 12.54 6.24
CA ALA A 83 0.29 12.82 5.24
C ALA A 83 0.42 12.02 3.93
N LEU A 84 1.45 11.16 3.80
CA LEU A 84 1.70 10.39 2.58
C LEU A 84 0.52 9.44 2.30
N PRO A 85 -0.16 9.50 1.15
CA PRO A 85 -1.25 8.59 0.83
C PRO A 85 -0.82 7.12 0.80
N VAL A 86 -1.60 6.24 1.45
CA VAL A 86 -1.30 4.80 1.51
C VAL A 86 -2.50 3.95 1.11
N ALA A 87 -2.34 3.14 0.06
CA ALA A 87 -3.24 2.07 -0.32
C ALA A 87 -2.69 0.71 0.12
N VAL A 88 -3.57 -0.16 0.61
CA VAL A 88 -3.27 -1.55 0.96
C VAL A 88 -4.24 -2.46 0.20
N GLY A 89 -3.75 -3.49 -0.47
CA GLY A 89 -4.61 -4.39 -1.24
C GLY A 89 -4.09 -5.81 -1.44
N GLY A 90 -4.95 -6.66 -1.99
CA GLY A 90 -4.71 -8.07 -2.24
C GLY A 90 -5.49 -8.98 -1.28
N LYS A 91 -4.97 -10.20 -1.07
CA LYS A 91 -5.56 -11.18 -0.15
C LYS A 91 -4.99 -10.99 1.26
N LEU A 92 -5.56 -10.02 1.97
CA LEU A 92 -5.05 -9.52 3.25
C LEU A 92 -5.26 -10.45 4.45
N GLY A 93 -6.18 -11.41 4.35
CA GLY A 93 -6.53 -12.36 5.40
C GLY A 93 -6.60 -13.80 4.88
N THR A 94 -6.64 -14.75 5.80
CA THR A 94 -6.85 -16.18 5.47
C THR A 94 -8.33 -16.56 5.37
N ALA A 95 -9.22 -15.77 5.98
CA ALA A 95 -10.65 -15.88 5.74
C ALA A 95 -10.94 -15.42 4.30
N GLY A 96 -11.75 -16.17 3.55
CA GLY A 96 -12.09 -15.87 2.15
C GLY A 96 -12.94 -14.61 1.94
N HIS A 97 -13.01 -13.71 2.92
CA HIS A 97 -13.69 -12.42 2.83
C HIS A 97 -12.90 -11.36 3.62
N SER A 98 -13.05 -10.09 3.23
CA SER A 98 -12.56 -8.95 4.00
C SER A 98 -13.12 -9.01 5.42
N ARG A 99 -12.27 -8.73 6.41
CA ARG A 99 -12.69 -8.52 7.80
C ARG A 99 -12.85 -7.02 8.00
N GLU A 100 -14.09 -6.54 7.99
CA GLU A 100 -14.38 -5.11 8.09
C GLU A 100 -13.75 -4.49 9.34
N ASP A 101 -13.70 -5.21 10.46
CA ASP A 101 -13.03 -4.73 11.69
C ASP A 101 -11.52 -4.49 11.49
N GLU A 102 -10.83 -5.38 10.78
CA GLU A 102 -9.39 -5.22 10.49
C GLU A 102 -9.14 -4.14 9.43
N ALA A 103 -10.04 -4.01 8.45
CA ALA A 103 -10.01 -2.92 7.48
C ALA A 103 -10.25 -1.56 8.17
N ALA A 104 -11.22 -1.47 9.07
CA ALA A 104 -11.49 -0.29 9.89
C ALA A 104 -10.28 0.06 10.77
N ARG A 105 -9.62 -0.94 11.36
CA ARG A 105 -8.39 -0.75 12.14
C ARG A 105 -7.24 -0.19 11.30
N LEU A 106 -7.06 -0.67 10.07
CA LEU A 106 -6.07 -0.11 9.13
C LEU A 106 -6.39 1.35 8.79
N ARG A 107 -7.65 1.65 8.47
CA ARG A 107 -8.08 3.02 8.16
C ARG A 107 -7.89 3.95 9.35
N ALA A 108 -8.24 3.50 10.56
CA ALA A 108 -8.00 4.25 11.80
C ALA A 108 -6.51 4.47 12.11
N ALA A 109 -5.63 3.58 11.64
CA ALA A 109 -4.19 3.77 11.73
C ALA A 109 -3.64 4.77 10.68
N GLY A 110 -4.48 5.26 9.77
CA GLY A 110 -4.12 6.24 8.75
C GLY A 110 -3.95 5.66 7.35
N CYS A 111 -4.41 4.43 7.07
CA CYS A 111 -4.48 3.92 5.70
C CYS A 111 -5.66 4.56 4.95
N ASP A 112 -5.41 5.10 3.77
CA ASP A 112 -6.43 5.86 3.03
C ASP A 112 -7.41 4.96 2.28
N THR A 113 -6.94 3.81 1.77
CA THR A 113 -7.80 2.82 1.14
C THR A 113 -7.33 1.40 1.41
N VAL A 114 -8.29 0.52 1.70
CA VAL A 114 -8.07 -0.92 1.93
C VAL A 114 -8.90 -1.66 0.92
N LEU A 115 -8.23 -2.40 0.05
CA LEU A 115 -8.77 -3.04 -1.15
C LEU A 115 -8.68 -4.57 -1.02
N GLY A 116 -9.59 -5.27 -1.69
CA GLY A 116 -9.59 -6.73 -1.80
C GLY A 116 -8.65 -7.26 -2.89
N ASP A 117 -8.99 -8.44 -3.43
CA ASP A 117 -8.28 -9.13 -4.51
C ASP A 117 -9.10 -9.28 -5.81
N GLY A 118 -10.18 -8.51 -5.96
CA GLY A 118 -11.07 -8.54 -7.12
C GLY A 118 -10.75 -7.49 -8.20
N ALA A 119 -11.36 -7.63 -9.39
CA ALA A 119 -11.15 -6.68 -10.49
C ALA A 119 -11.61 -5.25 -10.15
N ALA A 120 -12.72 -5.10 -9.42
CA ALA A 120 -13.22 -3.80 -8.97
C ALA A 120 -12.22 -3.06 -8.05
N ASP A 121 -11.31 -3.78 -7.40
CA ASP A 121 -10.28 -3.18 -6.54
C ASP A 121 -9.20 -2.45 -7.34
N LEU A 122 -8.91 -2.88 -8.57
CA LEU A 122 -7.98 -2.15 -9.45
C LEU A 122 -8.56 -0.82 -9.92
N ASP A 123 -9.85 -0.77 -10.21
CA ASP A 123 -10.54 0.47 -10.55
C ASP A 123 -10.57 1.42 -9.35
N ALA A 124 -10.83 0.88 -8.14
CA ALA A 124 -10.77 1.65 -6.90
C ALA A 124 -9.35 2.17 -6.60
N LEU A 125 -8.30 1.38 -6.91
CA LEU A 125 -6.90 1.83 -6.82
C LEU A 125 -6.63 2.99 -7.78
N CYS A 126 -7.09 2.89 -9.03
CA CYS A 126 -6.95 3.98 -10.00
C CYS A 126 -7.66 5.25 -9.52
N ALA A 127 -8.88 5.12 -9.00
CA ALA A 127 -9.64 6.25 -8.47
C ALA A 127 -8.93 6.91 -7.27
N PHE A 128 -8.36 6.10 -6.37
CA PHE A 128 -7.55 6.59 -5.25
C PHE A 128 -6.32 7.37 -5.74
N LEU A 129 -5.60 6.85 -6.73
CA LEU A 129 -4.39 7.50 -7.28
C LEU A 129 -4.71 8.74 -8.11
N ALA A 130 -5.91 8.85 -8.68
CA ALA A 130 -6.35 10.03 -9.43
C ALA A 130 -6.85 11.17 -8.52
N ALA A 131 -7.12 10.89 -7.24
CA ALA A 131 -7.62 11.90 -6.32
C ALA A 131 -6.54 12.97 -6.05
N PRO A 132 -6.91 14.27 -6.02
CA PRO A 132 -5.95 15.32 -5.70
C PRO A 132 -5.33 15.08 -4.31
N ALA A 133 -4.02 15.29 -4.19
CA ALA A 133 -3.32 15.20 -2.92
C ALA A 133 -4.03 16.07 -1.88
N ARG A 134 -4.30 15.51 -0.69
CA ARG A 134 -4.90 16.27 0.41
C ARG A 134 -3.93 17.37 0.81
N VAL A 135 -4.23 18.60 0.40
CA VAL A 135 -3.55 19.78 0.93
C VAL A 135 -3.95 19.87 2.40
N GLY A 136 -2.98 19.65 3.29
CA GLY A 136 -3.18 19.76 4.73
C GLY A 136 -3.67 21.16 5.09
N ALA A 137 -4.71 21.22 5.90
CA ALA A 137 -5.14 22.43 6.62
C ALA A 137 -4.18 22.73 7.78
#